data_AF-A0A094EXC3-F1
#
_entry.id   AF-A0A094EXC3-F1
#
_cell.length_a   1.000
_cell.length_b   1.000
_cell.length_c   1.000
_cell.angle_alpha   90.00
_cell.angle_beta   90.00
_cell.angle_gamma   90.00
#
_symmetry.space_group_name_H-M   'P 1'
#
loop_
_entity.id
_entity.type
_entity.pdbx_description
1 polymer ?
#
loop_
_entity_poly.entity_id
_entity_poly.type
_entity_poly.pdbx_seq_one_letter_code
_entity_poly.pdbx_strand_id
1 'polypeptide(L)'
;RAKGVNFIVQAGMLLKVPQVTLGSAAVFFQRFYMRVGMVGERGVHHYNIAATSLFLATKAEENCRKTKEIVIAVAKVAQKNANLVIDEQSKEFWRWKDSILLYEETMLELLTFDVVLESPYTHLQSILQQLGMEHDKALRNIAWAFL
;
A
#
# COMPACT_ATOMS: atom_id res chain seq x y z
N ARG A 1 12.67 -4.71 -3.09
CA ARG A 1 11.37 -4.06 -3.40
C ARG A 1 10.19 -5.03 -3.24
N ALA A 2 10.22 -6.21 -3.87
CA ALA A 2 9.15 -7.22 -3.78
C ALA A 2 8.69 -7.57 -2.36
N LYS A 3 9.60 -7.71 -1.38
CA LYS A 3 9.25 -7.97 0.03
C LYS A 3 8.38 -6.86 0.64
N GLY A 4 8.63 -5.60 0.28
CA GLY A 4 7.83 -4.46 0.76
C GLY A 4 6.45 -4.44 0.13
N VAL A 5 6.34 -4.72 -1.17
CA VAL A 5 5.03 -4.84 -1.84
C VAL A 5 4.23 -6.01 -1.28
N ASN A 6 4.85 -7.18 -1.06
CA ASN A 6 4.17 -8.30 -0.41
C ASN A 6 3.66 -7.92 0.99
N PHE A 7 4.44 -7.14 1.76
CA PHE A 7 4.01 -6.63 3.05
C PHE A 7 2.77 -5.74 2.94
N ILE A 8 2.72 -4.83 1.96
CA ILE A 8 1.55 -3.98 1.66
C ILE A 8 0.33 -4.85 1.37
N VAL A 9 0.46 -5.86 0.50
CA VAL A 9 -0.63 -6.76 0.12
C VAL A 9 -1.16 -7.51 1.34
N GLN A 10 -0.30 -8.11 2.15
CA GLN A 10 -0.72 -8.85 3.35
C GLN A 10 -1.43 -7.95 4.37
N ALA A 11 -0.88 -6.76 4.64
CA ALA A 11 -1.51 -5.79 5.55
C ALA A 11 -2.85 -5.29 4.99
N GLY A 12 -2.91 -5.05 3.69
CA GLY A 12 -4.12 -4.64 2.99
C GLY A 12 -5.22 -5.68 3.01
N MET A 13 -4.88 -6.95 2.85
CA MET A 13 -5.82 -8.06 2.96
C MET A 13 -6.44 -8.14 4.36
N LEU A 14 -5.65 -7.95 5.42
CA LEU A 14 -6.17 -7.89 6.80
C LEU A 14 -7.13 -6.70 7.01
N LEU A 15 -6.84 -5.56 6.36
CA LEU A 15 -7.66 -4.34 6.43
C LEU A 15 -8.86 -4.36 5.48
N LYS A 16 -8.97 -5.39 4.62
CA LYS A 16 -9.98 -5.50 3.56
C LYS A 16 -10.04 -4.23 2.70
N VAL A 17 -8.88 -3.71 2.28
CA VAL A 17 -8.83 -2.58 1.34
C VAL A 17 -8.91 -3.10 -0.11
N PRO A 18 -9.49 -2.34 -1.04
CA PRO A 18 -9.58 -2.72 -2.45
C PRO A 18 -8.20 -2.90 -3.11
N GLN A 19 -8.14 -3.73 -4.16
CA GLN A 19 -6.90 -3.94 -4.93
C GLN A 19 -6.37 -2.67 -5.59
N VAL A 20 -7.26 -1.75 -6.01
CA VAL A 20 -6.85 -0.45 -6.55
C VAL A 20 -6.01 0.32 -5.53
N THR A 21 -6.45 0.36 -4.26
CA THR A 21 -5.69 0.98 -3.17
C THR A 21 -4.35 0.30 -2.90
N LEU A 22 -4.27 -1.02 -3.04
CA LEU A 22 -3.01 -1.75 -2.92
C LEU A 22 -2.05 -1.45 -4.06
N GLY A 23 -2.58 -1.31 -5.28
CA GLY A 23 -1.83 -0.83 -6.45
C GLY A 23 -1.25 0.55 -6.19
N SER A 24 -2.06 1.50 -5.72
CA SER A 24 -1.61 2.85 -5.40
C SER A 24 -0.53 2.87 -4.32
N ALA A 25 -0.70 2.08 -3.25
CA ALA A 25 0.32 1.92 -2.22
C ALA A 25 1.64 1.35 -2.78
N ALA A 26 1.57 0.34 -3.66
CA ALA A 26 2.75 -0.25 -4.29
C ALA A 26 3.47 0.76 -5.20
N VAL A 27 2.74 1.60 -5.93
CA VAL A 27 3.28 2.69 -6.74
C VAL A 27 3.97 3.74 -5.86
N PHE A 28 3.34 4.17 -4.77
CA PHE A 28 3.94 5.12 -3.83
C PHE A 28 5.25 4.58 -3.23
N PHE A 29 5.24 3.32 -2.79
CA PHE A 29 6.43 2.63 -2.29
C PHE A 29 7.55 2.59 -3.35
N GLN A 30 7.21 2.27 -4.60
CA GLN A 30 8.18 2.19 -5.68
C GLN A 30 8.75 3.57 -6.02
N ARG A 31 7.89 4.60 -6.15
CA ARG A 31 8.26 6.00 -6.41
C ARG A 31 9.17 6.55 -5.32
N PHE A 32 8.88 6.26 -4.06
CA PHE A 32 9.75 6.64 -2.92
C PHE A 32 11.17 6.11 -3.11
N TYR A 33 11.31 4.80 -3.37
CA TYR A 33 12.63 4.18 -3.53
C TYR A 33 13.29 4.43 -4.89
N MET A 34 12.62 5.10 -5.83
CA MET A 34 13.30 5.66 -7.01
C MET A 34 14.09 6.92 -6.67
N ARG A 35 13.70 7.65 -5.61
CA ARG A 35 14.34 8.89 -5.17
C ARG A 35 15.24 8.69 -3.95
N VAL A 36 14.97 7.67 -3.13
CA VAL A 36 15.75 7.34 -1.92
C VAL A 36 16.39 5.96 -2.04
N GLY A 37 17.65 5.83 -1.65
CA GLY A 37 18.36 4.55 -1.61
C GLY A 37 17.78 3.60 -0.55
N MET A 38 17.70 2.30 -0.87
CA MET A 38 17.34 1.25 0.10
C MET A 38 18.47 0.92 1.09
N VAL A 39 19.71 1.30 0.77
CA VAL A 39 20.94 0.96 1.50
C VAL A 39 21.80 2.22 1.64
N GLY A 40 22.42 2.43 2.80
CA GLY A 40 23.30 3.57 3.10
C GLY A 40 22.93 4.27 4.42
N GLU A 41 23.59 5.39 4.72
CA GLU A 41 23.36 6.20 5.95
C GLU A 41 21.91 6.71 6.10
N ARG A 42 21.18 6.82 4.98
CA ARG A 42 19.75 7.18 4.91
C ARG A 42 18.83 5.98 4.62
N GLY A 43 19.33 4.75 4.73
CA GLY A 43 18.61 3.53 4.39
C GLY A 43 17.44 3.29 5.34
N VAL A 44 16.23 3.63 4.91
CA VAL A 44 15.01 3.38 5.69
C VAL A 44 14.54 1.94 5.53
N HIS A 45 14.15 1.32 6.64
CA HIS A 45 13.60 -0.03 6.63
C HIS A 45 12.34 -0.10 5.76
N HIS A 46 12.36 -1.00 4.77
CA HIS A 46 11.31 -1.13 3.76
C HIS A 46 9.92 -1.42 4.32
N TYR A 47 9.77 -2.03 5.50
CA TYR A 47 8.44 -2.18 6.12
C TYR A 47 7.86 -0.87 6.66
N ASN A 48 8.69 0.08 7.11
CA ASN A 48 8.21 1.37 7.58
C ASN A 48 7.64 2.18 6.41
N ILE A 49 8.39 2.25 5.31
CA ILE A 49 7.94 2.91 4.07
C ILE A 49 6.73 2.19 3.48
N ALA A 50 6.69 0.86 3.50
CA ALA A 50 5.54 0.10 3.05
C ALA A 50 4.28 0.44 3.88
N ALA A 51 4.40 0.49 5.21
CA ALA A 51 3.30 0.87 6.09
C ALA A 51 2.80 2.30 5.81
N THR A 52 3.72 3.26 5.66
CA THR A 52 3.38 4.65 5.32
C THR A 52 2.72 4.75 3.94
N SER A 53 3.20 4.00 2.95
CA SER A 53 2.60 4.01 1.60
C SER A 53 1.17 3.47 1.61
N LEU A 54 0.90 2.42 2.40
CA LEU A 54 -0.45 1.89 2.57
C LEU A 54 -1.35 2.90 3.29
N PHE A 55 -0.85 3.52 4.37
CA PHE A 55 -1.56 4.58 5.09
C PHE A 55 -1.93 5.74 4.16
N LEU A 56 -0.98 6.23 3.37
CA LEU A 56 -1.23 7.34 2.43
C LEU A 56 -2.21 6.94 1.32
N ALA A 57 -2.06 5.76 0.73
CA ALA A 57 -2.95 5.27 -0.32
C ALA A 57 -4.40 5.13 0.15
N THR A 58 -4.64 4.66 1.38
CA THR A 58 -6.01 4.58 1.92
C THR A 58 -6.69 5.95 2.01
N LYS A 59 -5.92 7.02 2.22
CA LYS A 59 -6.47 8.39 2.21
C LYS A 59 -6.64 8.93 0.79
N ALA A 60 -5.68 8.70 -0.09
CA ALA A 60 -5.72 9.17 -1.49
C ALA A 60 -6.88 8.56 -2.28
N GLU A 61 -7.19 7.28 -2.03
CA GLU A 61 -8.25 6.53 -2.72
C GLU A 61 -9.61 6.60 -1.99
N GLU A 62 -9.76 7.50 -1.02
CA GLU A 62 -10.97 7.66 -0.18
C GLU A 62 -11.43 6.37 0.54
N ASN A 63 -10.54 5.39 0.66
CA ASN A 63 -10.77 4.11 1.33
C ASN A 63 -10.24 4.14 2.77
N CYS A 64 -10.53 5.22 3.48
CA CYS A 64 -9.99 5.49 4.80
C CYS A 64 -10.29 4.35 5.79
N ARG A 65 -9.27 3.99 6.57
CA ARG A 65 -9.39 3.09 7.73
C ARG A 65 -8.92 3.84 8.97
N LYS A 66 -9.39 3.42 10.14
CA LYS A 66 -8.92 4.04 11.39
C LYS A 66 -7.42 3.80 11.52
N THR A 67 -6.64 4.84 11.85
CA THR A 67 -5.18 4.72 11.98
C THR A 67 -4.77 3.54 12.88
N LYS A 68 -5.54 3.30 13.95
CA LYS A 68 -5.30 2.17 14.84
C LYS A 68 -5.42 0.81 14.16
N GLU A 69 -6.39 0.63 13.27
CA GLU A 69 -6.58 -0.63 12.54
C GLU A 69 -5.40 -0.87 11.61
N ILE A 70 -4.95 0.19 10.92
CA ILE A 70 -3.78 0.16 10.05
C ILE A 70 -2.52 -0.23 10.83
N VAL A 71 -2.26 0.43 11.96
CA VAL A 71 -1.10 0.15 12.82
C VAL A 71 -1.13 -1.31 13.31
N ILE A 72 -2.29 -1.79 13.79
CA ILE A 72 -2.44 -3.17 14.26
C ILE A 72 -2.20 -4.17 13.12
N ALA A 73 -2.75 -3.93 11.93
CA ALA A 73 -2.56 -4.81 10.77
C ALA A 73 -1.10 -4.87 10.33
N VAL A 74 -0.44 -3.71 10.22
CA VAL A 74 0.98 -3.58 9.87
C VAL A 74 1.86 -4.34 10.87
N ALA A 75 1.63 -4.14 12.17
CA ALA A 75 2.40 -4.80 13.21
C ALA A 75 2.18 -6.33 13.26
N LYS A 76 0.94 -6.81 13.05
CA LYS A 76 0.65 -8.24 12.91
C LYS A 76 1.42 -8.89 11.76
N VAL A 77 1.45 -8.24 10.59
CA VAL A 77 2.18 -8.73 9.41
C VAL A 77 3.69 -8.68 9.65
N ALA A 78 4.19 -7.62 10.28
CA ALA A 78 5.63 -7.47 10.56
C ALA A 78 6.14 -8.56 11.51
N GLN A 79 5.34 -8.94 12.51
CA GLN A 79 5.67 -10.01 13.45
C GLN A 79 5.30 -11.40 12.95
N LYS A 80 4.70 -11.52 11.74
CA LYS A 80 4.20 -12.78 11.17
C LYS A 80 3.26 -13.54 12.11
N ASN A 81 2.52 -12.82 12.95
CA ASN A 81 1.62 -13.40 13.94
C ASN A 81 0.22 -12.79 13.82
N ALA A 82 -0.68 -13.50 13.14
CA ALA A 82 -2.04 -13.05 12.88
C ALA A 82 -2.90 -12.96 14.15
N ASN A 83 -2.59 -13.79 15.15
CA ASN A 83 -3.31 -13.89 16.43
C ASN A 83 -2.76 -12.94 17.50
N LEU A 84 -1.75 -12.15 17.16
CA LEU A 84 -1.16 -11.18 18.08
C LEU A 84 -2.21 -10.15 18.49
N VAL A 85 -2.48 -10.06 19.78
CA VAL A 85 -3.30 -8.99 20.34
C VAL A 85 -2.36 -7.82 20.64
N ILE A 86 -2.53 -6.74 19.88
CA ILE A 86 -1.76 -5.50 20.07
C ILE A 86 -2.67 -4.52 20.77
N ASP A 87 -2.27 -4.10 21.97
CA ASP A 87 -2.92 -3.04 22.71
C ASP A 87 -2.46 -1.66 22.22
N GLU A 88 -3.35 -0.67 22.25
CA GLU A 88 -3.07 0.73 21.88
C GLU A 88 -2.03 1.38 22.82
N GLN A 89 -1.84 0.82 24.01
CA GLN A 89 -0.80 1.26 24.97
C GLN A 89 0.54 0.53 24.78
N SER A 90 0.61 -0.46 23.89
CA SER A 90 1.84 -1.24 23.69
C SER A 90 2.93 -0.40 23.01
N LYS A 91 4.20 -0.63 23.42
CA LYS A 91 5.37 0.04 22.80
C LYS A 91 5.43 -0.19 21.29
N GLU A 92 5.01 -1.36 20.84
CA GLU A 92 5.02 -1.71 19.41
C GLU A 92 3.99 -0.91 18.62
N PHE A 93 2.78 -0.71 19.16
CA PHE A 93 1.76 0.14 18.53
C PHE A 93 2.30 1.56 18.32
N TRP A 94 2.86 2.17 19.37
CA TRP A 94 3.43 3.51 19.30
C TRP A 94 4.59 3.59 18.32
N ARG A 95 5.50 2.61 18.33
CA ARG A 95 6.61 2.54 17.38
C ARG A 95 6.13 2.58 15.93
N TRP A 96 5.13 1.79 15.57
CA TRP A 96 4.59 1.76 14.20
C TRP A 96 3.83 3.04 13.86
N LYS A 97 3.00 3.53 14.79
CA LYS A 97 2.26 4.78 14.62
C LYS A 97 3.20 5.95 14.37
N ASP A 98 4.19 6.14 15.24
CA ASP A 98 5.16 7.24 15.16
C ASP A 98 6.01 7.11 13.90
N SER A 99 6.40 5.89 13.51
CA SER A 99 7.12 5.68 12.26
C SER A 99 6.26 6.02 11.03
N ILE A 100 4.96 5.69 11.02
CA ILE A 100 4.07 6.00 9.90
C ILE A 100 3.93 7.51 9.75
N LEU A 101 3.69 8.21 10.86
CA LEU A 101 3.52 9.67 10.89
C LEU A 101 4.83 10.40 10.54
N LEU A 102 5.97 9.91 11.02
CA LEU A 102 7.28 10.49 10.71
C LEU A 102 7.57 10.48 9.20
N TYR A 103 7.29 9.38 8.52
CA TYR A 103 7.57 9.25 7.08
C TYR A 103 6.45 9.76 6.18
N GLU A 104 5.29 10.14 6.74
CA GLU A 104 4.15 10.62 5.96
C GLU A 104 4.51 11.89 5.17
N GLU A 105 5.03 12.90 5.86
CA GLU A 105 5.44 14.17 5.25
C GLU A 105 6.56 13.95 4.24
N THR A 106 7.61 13.22 4.62
CA THR A 106 8.73 12.89 3.72
C THR A 106 8.25 12.13 2.48
N MET A 107 7.29 11.21 2.63
CA MET A 107 6.74 10.48 1.50
C MET A 107 5.96 11.41 0.56
N LEU A 108 5.14 12.31 1.09
CA LEU A 108 4.40 13.30 0.30
C LEU A 108 5.32 14.23 -0.49
N GLU A 109 6.36 14.76 0.15
CA GLU A 109 7.37 15.60 -0.50
C GLU A 109 8.08 14.83 -1.62
N LEU A 110 8.50 13.60 -1.34
CA LEU A 110 9.17 12.77 -2.34
C LEU A 110 8.24 12.37 -3.46
N LEU A 111 6.94 12.22 -3.23
CA LEU A 111 5.94 12.01 -4.27
C LEU A 111 5.57 13.30 -4.99
N THR A 112 6.16 14.45 -4.63
CA THR A 112 5.83 15.78 -5.14
C THR A 112 4.34 16.09 -5.01
N PHE A 113 3.71 15.57 -3.95
CA PHE A 113 2.25 15.62 -3.73
C PHE A 113 1.41 15.03 -4.88
N ASP A 114 2.02 14.29 -5.80
CA ASP A 114 1.35 13.56 -6.88
C ASP A 114 0.83 12.21 -6.36
N VAL A 115 -0.32 12.28 -5.70
CA VAL A 115 -1.01 11.13 -5.08
C VAL A 115 -2.22 10.65 -5.88
N VAL A 116 -2.58 11.35 -6.96
CA VAL A 116 -3.67 10.95 -7.86
C VAL A 116 -3.09 10.02 -8.91
N LEU A 117 -3.40 8.73 -8.80
CA LEU A 117 -2.92 7.72 -9.73
C LEU A 117 -4.02 7.27 -10.67
N GLU A 118 -3.67 7.15 -11.94
CA GLU A 118 -4.55 6.50 -12.90
C GLU A 118 -4.43 4.99 -12.77
N SER A 119 -5.56 4.34 -12.55
CA SER A 119 -5.63 2.91 -12.34
C SER A 119 -5.41 2.16 -13.67
N PRO A 120 -4.51 1.15 -13.73
CA PRO A 120 -4.35 0.32 -14.93
C PRO A 120 -5.63 -0.48 -15.24
N TYR A 121 -6.46 -0.71 -14.22
CA TYR A 121 -7.76 -1.36 -14.38
C TYR A 121 -8.72 -0.52 -15.24
N THR A 122 -8.65 0.81 -15.16
CA THR A 122 -9.45 1.73 -16.01
C THR A 122 -9.05 1.60 -17.47
N HIS A 123 -7.74 1.57 -17.75
CA HIS A 123 -7.22 1.37 -19.10
C HIS A 123 -7.60 0.02 -19.68
N LEU A 124 -7.44 -1.05 -18.88
CA LEU A 124 -7.82 -2.38 -19.31
C LEU A 124 -9.31 -2.47 -19.65
N GLN A 125 -10.17 -1.83 -18.84
CA GLN A 125 -11.60 -1.77 -19.12
C GLN A 125 -11.88 -1.05 -20.45
N SER A 126 -11.21 0.08 -20.71
CA SER A 126 -11.36 0.83 -21.98
C SER A 126 -10.94 -0.02 -23.19
N ILE A 127 -9.84 -0.76 -23.08
CA ILE A 127 -9.37 -1.64 -24.16
C ILE A 127 -10.37 -2.78 -24.39
N LEU A 128 -10.90 -3.40 -23.34
CA LEU A 128 -11.92 -4.46 -23.47
C LEU A 128 -13.21 -3.97 -24.13
N GLN A 129 -13.61 -2.73 -23.85
CA GLN A 129 -14.76 -2.08 -24.50
C GLN A 129 -14.50 -1.85 -25.99
N GLN A 130 -13.33 -1.31 -26.35
CA GLN A 130 -12.94 -1.09 -27.74
C GLN A 130 -12.89 -2.38 -28.56
N LEU A 131 -12.51 -3.49 -27.93
CA LEU A 131 -12.48 -4.82 -28.56
C LEU A 131 -13.85 -5.52 -28.58
N GLY A 132 -14.90 -4.95 -27.95
CA GLY A 132 -16.20 -5.59 -27.82
C GLY A 132 -16.19 -6.85 -26.96
N MET A 133 -15.14 -7.04 -26.13
CA MET A 133 -14.94 -8.23 -25.29
C MET A 133 -15.25 -7.97 -23.82
N GLU A 134 -15.87 -6.84 -23.49
CA GLU A 134 -16.21 -6.43 -22.13
C GLU A 134 -17.09 -7.44 -21.38
N HIS A 135 -17.94 -8.19 -22.08
CA HIS A 135 -18.84 -9.18 -21.49
C HIS A 135 -18.17 -10.54 -21.28
N ASP A 136 -16.99 -10.79 -21.86
CA ASP A 136 -16.22 -12.01 -21.60
C ASP A 136 -15.60 -11.94 -20.19
N LYS A 137 -16.34 -12.52 -19.24
CA LYS A 137 -15.95 -12.56 -17.82
C LYS A 137 -14.67 -13.36 -17.60
N ALA A 138 -14.42 -14.41 -18.37
CA ALA A 138 -13.24 -15.25 -18.20
C ALA A 138 -11.99 -14.46 -18.61
N LEU A 139 -12.01 -13.86 -19.79
CA LEU A 139 -10.91 -13.04 -20.29
C LEU A 139 -10.64 -11.85 -19.37
N ARG A 140 -11.68 -11.12 -18.96
CA ARG A 140 -11.54 -9.96 -18.07
C ARG A 140 -10.88 -10.32 -16.74
N ASN A 141 -11.31 -11.42 -16.11
CA ASN A 141 -10.74 -11.87 -14.84
C ASN A 141 -9.27 -12.31 -14.97
N ILE A 142 -8.94 -12.99 -16.07
CA ILE A 142 -7.56 -13.39 -16.37
C ILE A 142 -6.69 -12.14 -16.57
N ALA A 143 -7.15 -11.18 -17.38
CA ALA A 143 -6.43 -9.94 -17.63
C ALA A 143 -6.25 -9.11 -16.34
N TRP A 144 -7.26 -9.05 -15.47
CA TRP A 144 -7.16 -8.42 -14.15
C TRP A 144 -6.10 -9.07 -13.25
N ALA A 145 -5.92 -10.39 -13.33
CA ALA A 145 -4.93 -11.09 -12.50
C ALA A 145 -3.48 -10.84 -12.92
N PHE A 146 -3.23 -10.33 -14.12
CA PHE A 146 -1.89 -9.98 -14.61
C PHE A 146 -1.45 -8.56 -14.23
N LEU A 147 -2.37 -7.72 -13.78
CA LEU A 147 -2.11 -6.36 -13.27
C LEU A 147 -1.75 -6.39 -11.79
#